data_AF-A0A940WDT9-F1
#
_entry.id   AF-A0A940WDT9-F1
#
_cell.length_a   1.000
_cell.length_b   1.000
_cell.length_c   1.000
_cell.angle_alpha   90.00
_cell.angle_beta   90.00
_cell.angle_gamma   90.00
#
_symmetry.space_group_name_H-M   'P 1'
#
loop_
_entity.id
_entity.type
_entity.pdbx_description
1 polymer ?
#
loop_
_entity_poly.entity_id
_entity_poly.type
_entity_poly.pdbx_seq_one_letter_code
_entity_poly.pdbx_strand_id
1 'polypeptide(L)' 'RIVLLSGGTVAAQGRPEEVLTPANVQAAYGVAVACDRNPATGAIRVTPLRGMPPAG' A
#
# COMPACT_ATOMS: atom_id res chain seq x y z
N ARG A 1 -12.96 -1.74 -8.21
CA ARG A 1 -11.59 -1.78 -8.80
C ARG A 1 -10.96 -0.42 -8.56
N ILE A 2 -9.65 -0.36 -8.36
CA ILE A 2 -8.89 0.87 -8.11
C ILE A 2 -7.59 0.87 -8.92
N VAL A 3 -6.96 2.03 -9.02
CA VAL A 3 -5.67 2.25 -9.67
C VAL A 3 -4.73 2.93 -8.67
N LEU A 4 -3.51 2.44 -8.55
CA LEU A 4 -2.42 3.11 -7.87
C LEU A 4 -1.57 3.84 -8.90
N LEU A 5 -1.43 5.15 -8.73
CA LEU A 5 -0.59 6.00 -9.56
C LEU A 5 0.72 6.30 -8.84
N SER A 6 1.83 6.24 -9.57
CA SER A 6 3.13 6.71 -9.10
C SER A 6 3.87 7.39 -10.25
N GLY A 7 4.44 8.57 -9.98
CA GLY A 7 5.16 9.35 -10.99
C GLY A 7 4.36 9.68 -12.25
N GLY A 8 3.04 9.84 -12.13
CA GLY A 8 2.16 10.09 -13.30
C GLY A 8 1.84 8.86 -14.15
N THR A 9 2.24 7.66 -13.72
CA THR A 9 1.99 6.39 -14.42
C THR A 9 1.17 5.42 -13.58
N VAL A 10 0.52 4.45 -14.22
CA VAL A 10 -0.21 3.37 -13.54
C VAL A 10 0.80 2.35 -13.00
N ALA A 11 0.93 2.28 -11.68
CA ALA A 11 1.79 1.32 -11.00
C ALA A 11 1.08 -0.04 -10.76
N ALA A 12 -0.23 0.01 -10.46
CA ALA A 12 -1.04 -1.20 -10.30
C ALA A 12 -2.53 -0.89 -10.53
N GLN A 13 -3.29 -1.88 -11.01
CA GLN A 13 -4.73 -1.79 -11.23
C GLN A 13 -5.40 -3.12 -10.92
N GLY A 14 -6.50 -3.09 -10.16
CA GLY A 14 -7.17 -4.32 -9.73
C GLY A 14 -8.20 -4.10 -8.64
N ARG A 15 -8.48 -5.16 -7.87
CA ARG A 15 -9.23 -5.07 -6.61
C ARG A 15 -8.37 -4.40 -5.54
N PRO A 16 -8.98 -3.81 -4.49
CA PRO A 16 -8.23 -3.19 -3.41
C PRO A 16 -7.16 -4.10 -2.80
N GLU A 17 -7.45 -5.38 -2.57
CA GLU A 17 -6.48 -6.37 -2.08
C GLU A 17 -5.30 -6.67 -3.02
N GLU A 18 -5.47 -6.48 -4.32
CA GLU A 18 -4.42 -6.71 -5.33
C GLU A 18 -3.53 -5.47 -5.47
N VAL A 19 -4.09 -4.28 -5.21
CA VAL A 19 -3.42 -2.99 -5.42
C VAL A 19 -2.79 -2.47 -4.13
N LEU A 20 -3.51 -2.49 -3.01
CA LEU A 20 -3.05 -1.98 -1.70
C LEU A 20 -2.26 -3.06 -0.94
N THR A 21 -1.10 -3.42 -1.50
CA THR A 21 -0.14 -4.32 -0.87
C THR A 21 1.01 -3.51 -0.24
N PRO A 22 1.71 -4.07 0.77
CA PRO A 22 2.88 -3.39 1.35
C PRO A 22 3.94 -3.01 0.30
N ALA A 23 4.22 -3.91 -0.64
CA ALA A 23 5.19 -3.68 -1.71
C ALA A 23 4.79 -2.53 -2.64
N ASN A 24 3.53 -2.50 -3.09
CA ASN A 24 3.05 -1.45 -4.00
C ASN A 24 3.02 -0.08 -3.30
N VAL A 25 2.57 -0.03 -2.04
CA VAL A 25 2.52 1.22 -1.27
C VAL A 25 3.93 1.72 -0.96
N GLN A 26 4.86 0.83 -0.60
CA GLN A 26 6.26 1.21 -0.38
C GLN A 26 6.93 1.73 -1.65
N ALA A 27 6.71 1.08 -2.80
CA ALA A 27 7.26 1.54 -4.07
C ALA A 27 6.69 2.90 -4.50
N ALA A 28 5.39 3.14 -4.26
CA ALA A 28 4.73 4.38 -4.67
C ALA A 28 5.01 5.57 -3.73
N TYR A 29 5.12 5.33 -2.42
CA TYR A 29 5.22 6.38 -1.40
C TYR A 29 6.55 6.42 -0.64
N GLY A 30 7.42 5.41 -0.80
CA GLY A 30 8.72 5.33 -0.11
C GLY A 30 8.63 4.97 1.37
N VAL A 31 7.48 4.48 1.85
CA VAL A 31 7.23 4.21 3.28
C VAL A 31 6.83 2.75 3.49
N ALA A 32 7.44 2.09 4.47
CA ALA A 32 7.04 0.76 4.89
C ALA A 32 5.68 0.80 5.59
N VAL A 33 4.78 -0.10 5.22
CA VAL A 33 3.41 -0.17 5.75
C VAL A 33 3.02 -1.59 6.10
N ALA A 34 2.13 -1.73 7.07
CA ALA A 34 1.31 -2.92 7.25
C ALA A 34 -0.02 -2.73 6.52
N CYS A 35 -0.48 -3.78 5.85
CA CYS A 35 -1.80 -3.84 5.23
C CYS A 35 -2.60 -4.98 5.87
N ASP A 36 -3.76 -4.64 6.42
CA ASP A 36 -4.66 -5.59 7.08
C ASP A 36 -6.12 -5.27 6.75
N ARG A 37 -7.04 -6.10 7.24
CA ARG A 37 -8.49 -5.88 7.10
C ARG A 37 -9.00 -5.17 8.35
N ASN A 38 -9.63 -4.01 8.16
CA ASN A 38 -10.33 -3.34 9.24
C ASN A 38 -11.47 -4.23 9.77
N PRO A 39 -11.50 -4.57 11.07
CA PRO A 39 -12.49 -5.50 11.62
C PRO A 39 -13.92 -4.96 11.59
N ALA A 40 -14.12 -3.63 11.57
CA ALA A 40 -15.44 -3.01 11.56
C ALA A 40 -16.04 -2.93 10.15
N THR A 41 -15.21 -2.79 9.11
CA THR A 41 -15.69 -2.51 7.74
C THR A 41 -15.27 -3.55 6.70
N GLY A 42 -14.32 -4.43 7.02
CA GLY A 42 -13.70 -5.34 6.07
C GLY A 42 -12.84 -4.65 5.00
N ALA A 43 -12.72 -3.31 5.03
CA ALA A 43 -11.88 -2.57 4.10
C ALA A 43 -10.39 -2.83 4.35
N ILE A 44 -9.56 -2.64 3.33
CA ILE A 44 -8.11 -2.64 3.52
C ILE A 44 -7.73 -1.40 4.33
N ARG A 45 -7.05 -1.61 5.45
CA ARG A 45 -6.39 -0.58 6.25
C ARG A 45 -4.90 -0.61 5.95
N VAL A 46 -4.32 0.57 5.70
CA VAL A 46 -2.88 0.74 5.48
C VAL A 46 -2.34 1.57 6.63
N THR A 47 -1.36 1.03 7.35
CA THR A 47 -0.77 1.68 8.53
C THR A 47 0.74 1.86 8.33
N PRO A 48 1.25 3.11 8.33
CA PRO A 48 2.69 3.36 8.30
C PRO A 48 3.39 2.72 9.49
N LEU A 49 4.45 1.97 9.21
CA LEU A 49 5.32 1.43 10.24
C LEU A 49 6.43 2.45 10.51
N ARG A 50 6.38 3.15 11.65
CA ARG A 50 7.56 3.90 12.10
C ARG A 50 8.60 2.90 12.58
N GLY A 51 9.83 3.00 12.06
CA GLY A 51 11.00 2.36 12.67
C GLY A 51 11.76 1.34 11.82
N MET A 52 11.50 1.20 10.52
CA MET A 52 12.46 0.47 9.66
C MET A 52 13.48 1.50 9.13
N PRO A 53 14.75 1.48 9.57
CA PRO A 53 15.79 2.21 8.84
C PRO A 53 15.78 1.71 7.39
N PRO A 54 16.02 2.57 6.38
CA PRO A 54 16.26 2.06 5.04
C PRO A 54 17.37 1.00 5.12
N ALA A 55 17.12 -0.17 4.55
CA ALA A 55 18.20 -1.13 4.35
C ALA A 55 19.24 -0.41 3.48
N GLY A 56 20.42 -0.19 4.05
CA GLY A 56 21.53 0.52 3.40
C GLY A 56 22.02 -0.17 2.14
#